data_AF-A0A7L4D660-F1
#
_entry.id   AF-A0A7L4D660-F1
#
_cell.length_a   1.000
_cell.length_b   1.000
_cell.length_c   1.000
_cell.angle_alpha   90.00
_cell.angle_beta   90.00
_cell.angle_gamma   90.00
#
_symmetry.space_group_name_H-M   'P 1'
#
loop_
_entity.id
_entity.type
_entity.pdbx_description
1 polymer ?
#
loop_
_entity_poly.entity_id
_entity_poly.type
_entity_poly.pdbx_seq_one_letter_code
_entity_poly.pdbx_strand_id
1 'polypeptide(L)' 'MAPLPNAEFVRSSLQLYRYLLRCCRQLPEESVRQHYRHAVRQSFKVHADEDDPERIQQIIKRAIEDADWVMNK' A
#
# COMPACT_ATOMS: atom_id res chain seq x y z
N MET A 1 4.92 6.77 -15.11
CA MET A 1 3.84 5.91 -15.65
C MET A 1 4.35 4.48 -15.73
N ALA A 2 4.05 3.71 -14.68
CA ALA A 2 3.40 2.40 -14.72
C ALA A 2 3.27 2.00 -13.25
N PRO A 3 2.09 1.61 -12.74
CA PRO A 3 2.03 0.95 -11.45
C PRO A 3 2.98 -0.26 -11.48
N LEU A 4 3.52 -0.65 -10.34
CA LEU A 4 4.25 -1.92 -10.29
C LEU A 4 3.36 -3.01 -10.89
N PRO A 5 3.92 -3.89 -11.76
CA PRO A 5 3.15 -4.99 -12.30
C PRO A 5 2.49 -5.70 -11.12
N ASN A 6 1.16 -5.85 -11.20
CA ASN A 6 0.23 -6.42 -10.22
C ASN A 6 -0.66 -5.46 -9.40
N ALA A 7 -0.55 -4.13 -9.50
CA ALA A 7 -1.46 -3.23 -8.78
C ALA A 7 -2.94 -3.44 -9.15
N GLU A 8 -3.23 -3.71 -10.43
CA GLU A 8 -4.59 -3.95 -10.96
C GLU A 8 -5.26 -5.21 -10.41
N PHE A 9 -4.48 -6.14 -9.83
CA PHE A 9 -5.00 -7.38 -9.23
C PHE A 9 -5.20 -7.26 -7.72
N VAL A 10 -4.89 -6.12 -7.12
CA VAL A 10 -5.11 -5.90 -5.69
C VAL A 10 -6.60 -5.63 -5.46
N ARG A 11 -7.32 -6.69 -5.06
CA ARG A 11 -8.75 -6.65 -4.75
C ARG A 11 -9.05 -6.90 -3.29
N SER A 12 -8.05 -7.32 -2.50
CA SER A 12 -8.18 -7.58 -1.07
C SER A 12 -7.10 -6.90 -0.23
N SER A 13 -7.42 -6.65 1.04
CA SER A 13 -6.52 -6.04 2.02
C SER A 13 -5.20 -6.82 2.15
N LEU A 14 -5.23 -8.15 2.10
CA LEU A 14 -4.03 -9.01 2.11
C LEU A 14 -3.14 -8.79 0.88
N GLN A 15 -3.74 -8.65 -0.30
CA GLN A 15 -2.98 -8.35 -1.52
C GLN A 15 -2.36 -6.96 -1.45
N LEU A 16 -3.10 -5.97 -0.94
CA LEU A 16 -2.62 -4.60 -0.76
C LEU A 16 -1.41 -4.58 0.19
N TYR A 17 -1.52 -5.27 1.33
CA TYR A 17 -0.42 -5.32 2.31
C TYR A 17 0.87 -5.87 1.69
N ARG A 18 0.77 -6.96 0.93
CA ARG A 18 1.91 -7.56 0.22
C ARG A 18 2.46 -6.64 -0.87
N TYR A 19 1.58 -5.95 -1.60
CA TYR A 19 1.96 -4.96 -2.62
C TYR A 19 2.78 -3.83 -2.01
N LEU A 20 2.26 -3.16 -0.98
CA LEU A 20 2.93 -2.03 -0.32
C LEU A 20 4.28 -2.42 0.29
N LEU A 21 4.39 -3.62 0.88
CA LEU A 21 5.66 -4.12 1.38
C LEU A 21 6.68 -4.40 0.27
N ARG A 22 6.24 -4.77 -0.94
CA ARG A 22 7.13 -4.89 -2.11
C ARG A 22 7.61 -3.52 -2.57
N CYS A 23 6.74 -2.50 -2.61
CA CYS A 23 7.13 -1.12 -2.91
C CYS A 23 8.19 -0.64 -1.92
N CYS A 24 7.95 -0.85 -0.62
CA CYS A 24 8.91 -0.48 0.43
C CYS A 24 10.28 -1.13 0.26
N ARG A 25 10.40 -2.30 -0.39
CA ARG A 25 11.71 -2.94 -0.62
C ARG A 25 12.50 -2.30 -1.76
N GLN A 26 11.84 -1.59 -2.67
CA GLN A 26 12.47 -0.94 -3.81
C GLN A 26 13.04 0.44 -3.46
N LEU A 27 12.65 1.01 -2.33
CA LEU A 27 13.16 2.30 -1.88
C LEU A 27 14.66 2.19 -1.53
N PRO A 28 15.49 3.16 -1.96
CA PRO A 28 16.95 3.07 -1.89
C PRO A 28 17.48 3.12 -0.45
N GLU A 29 16.92 3.99 0.39
CA GLU A 29 17.40 4.24 1.76
C GLU A 29 16.71 3.38 2.81
N GLU A 30 17.50 2.81 3.74
CA GLU A 30 16.96 1.94 4.79
C GLU A 30 16.05 2.66 5.80
N SER A 31 16.40 3.89 6.16
CA SER A 31 15.59 4.77 7.01
C SER A 31 14.18 4.95 6.43
N VAL A 32 14.11 5.23 5.12
CA VAL A 32 12.88 5.41 4.36
C VAL A 32 12.10 4.10 4.27
N ARG A 33 12.77 2.96 3.98
CA ARG A 33 12.14 1.64 4.00
C ARG A 33 11.48 1.31 5.34
N GLN A 34 12.17 1.60 6.44
CA GLN A 34 11.65 1.35 7.78
C GLN A 34 10.45 2.24 8.07
N HIS A 35 10.55 3.55 7.78
CA HIS A 35 9.45 4.49 7.95
C HIS A 35 8.17 4.02 7.24
N TYR A 36 8.25 3.71 5.94
CA TYR A 36 7.08 3.26 5.18
C TYR A 36 6.57 1.89 5.63
N ARG A 37 7.45 0.95 6.00
CA ARG A 37 7.02 -0.33 6.59
C ARG A 37 6.21 -0.14 7.87
N HIS A 38 6.64 0.78 8.73
CA HIS A 38 5.89 1.12 9.93
C HIS A 38 4.56 1.80 9.59
N ALA A 39 4.56 2.76 8.67
CA ALA A 39 3.34 3.45 8.21
C ALA A 39 2.30 2.46 7.64
N VAL A 40 2.71 1.54 6.78
CA VAL A 40 1.84 0.49 6.21
C VAL A 40 1.22 -0.35 7.33
N ARG A 41 2.01 -0.82 8.30
CA ARG A 41 1.47 -1.61 9.43
C ARG A 41 0.48 -0.83 10.28
N GLN A 42 0.75 0.46 10.54
CA GLN A 42 -0.16 1.29 11.32
C GLN A 42 -1.47 1.57 10.57
N SER A 43 -1.40 1.86 9.27
CA SER A 43 -2.59 2.09 8.45
C SER A 43 -3.53 0.87 8.46
N PHE A 44 -2.98 -0.35 8.35
CA PHE A 44 -3.78 -1.57 8.44
C PHE A 44 -4.43 -1.79 9.82
N LYS A 45 -3.77 -1.35 10.91
CA LYS A 45 -4.36 -1.42 12.25
C LYS A 45 -5.53 -0.45 12.42
N VAL A 46 -5.39 0.77 11.88
CA VAL A 46 -6.45 1.80 11.96
C VAL A 46 -7.71 1.38 11.21
N HIS A 47 -7.58 0.57 10.15
CA HIS A 47 -8.70 0.06 9.36
C HIS A 47 -9.05 -1.40 9.67
N ALA A 48 -8.63 -1.94 10.82
CA ALA A 48 -8.85 -3.34 11.15
C ALA A 48 -10.32 -3.70 11.38
N ASP A 49 -11.11 -2.73 11.85
CA ASP A 49 -12.55 -2.87 12.13
C ASP A 49 -13.42 -2.42 10.94
N GLU A 50 -12.82 -2.15 9.78
CA GLU A 50 -13.54 -1.77 8.57
C GLU A 50 -14.02 -3.03 7.83
N ASP A 51 -15.34 -3.24 7.84
CA ASP A 51 -15.98 -4.41 7.22
C ASP A 51 -16.81 -4.04 5.97
N ASP A 52 -16.99 -2.74 5.67
CA ASP A 52 -17.73 -2.32 4.47
C ASP A 52 -16.91 -2.58 3.20
N PRO A 53 -17.37 -3.46 2.29
CA PRO A 53 -16.64 -3.79 1.08
C PRO A 53 -16.39 -2.57 0.19
N GLU A 54 -17.32 -1.63 0.09
CA GLU A 54 -17.13 -0.42 -0.74
C GLU A 54 -16.03 0.45 -0.17
N ARG A 55 -16.06 0.66 1.14
CA ARG A 55 -15.04 1.43 1.86
C ARG A 55 -13.66 0.80 1.76
N ILE A 56 -13.56 -0.52 1.91
CA ILE A 56 -12.31 -1.26 1.73
C ILE A 56 -11.76 -1.05 0.32
N GLN A 57 -12.59 -1.12 -0.73
CA GLN A 57 -12.13 -0.88 -2.11
C GLN A 57 -11.63 0.55 -2.31
N GLN A 58 -12.28 1.54 -1.71
CA GLN A 58 -11.82 2.94 -1.77
C GLN A 58 -10.46 3.10 -1.09
N ILE A 59 -10.26 2.50 0.09
CA ILE A 59 -8.99 2.53 0.81
C ILE A 59 -7.89 1.86 -0.02
N ILE A 60 -8.18 0.70 -0.61
CA ILE A 60 -7.24 0.00 -1.49
C ILE A 60 -6.82 0.87 -2.66
N LYS A 61 -7.78 1.45 -3.39
CA LYS A 61 -7.51 2.31 -4.53
C LYS A 61 -6.64 3.50 -4.13
N ARG A 62 -6.99 4.17 -3.03
CA ARG A 62 -6.24 5.32 -2.54
C ARG A 62 -4.82 4.97 -2.14
N ALA A 63 -4.62 3.86 -1.43
CA ALA A 63 -3.31 3.41 -0.99
C ALA A 63 -2.39 3.05 -2.16
N ILE A 64 -2.94 2.53 -3.26
CA ILE A 64 -2.18 2.28 -4.49
C ILE A 64 -1.74 3.60 -5.14
N GLU A 65 -2.66 4.57 -5.29
CA GLU A 65 -2.35 5.89 -5.84
C GLU A 65 -1.26 6.60 -5.03
N ASP A 66 -1.37 6.57 -3.69
CA ASP A 66 -0.39 7.18 -2.79
C ASP A 66 0.98 6.49 -2.90
N ALA A 67 1.02 5.15 -2.99
CA ALA A 67 2.25 4.40 -3.17
C ALA A 67 2.91 4.70 -4.53
N ASP A 68 2.12 4.77 -5.60
CA ASP A 68 2.62 5.09 -6.92
C ASP A 68 3.20 6.52 -6.96
N TRP A 69 2.56 7.49 -6.31
CA TRP A 69 3.10 8.84 -6.19
C TRP A 69 4.46 8.86 -5.47
N VAL A 70 4.59 8.13 -4.36
CA VAL A 70 5.86 8.02 -3.61
C VAL A 70 6.96 7.36 -4.45
N MET A 71 6.63 6.31 -5.21
CA MET A 71 7.61 5.56 -6.00
C MET A 71 8.08 6.30 -7.26
N ASN A 72 7.32 7.27 -7.76
CA ASN A 72 7.67 8.09 -8.93
C ASN A 72 8.26 9.46 -8.59
N LYS A 73 8.36 9.80 -7.30
CA LYS A 73 8.98 11.03 -6.81
C LYS A 73 10.49 10.85 -6.66
#